data_AF-A0A1G0SWR9-F1
#
_entry.id   AF-A0A1G0SWR9-F1
#
_cell.length_a   1.000
_cell.length_b   1.000
_cell.length_c   1.000
_cell.angle_alpha   90.00
_cell.angle_beta   90.00
_cell.angle_gamma   90.00
#
_symmetry.space_group_name_H-M   'P 1'
#
loop_
_entity.id
_entity.type
_entity.pdbx_description
1 polymer ?
#
loop_
_entity_poly.entity_id
_entity_poly.type
_entity_poly.pdbx_seq_one_letter_code
_entity_poly.pdbx_strand_id
1 'polypeptide(L)'
;MTTPARAMKVCIIGASGKLGQYMVQHALDRGYEVVGVCREQSVGKLDAFKGRITIIPGRTNDRAVIKKAVAGCDGVLTVLVPWGVHQYSSGTVQAVLDYADPGARLVFSCGWHITRDGKDVYSRTFTWFVSAFAWLGRLLRAVDINDQVEACRRIFASNARWTVVRGSSLEEGESQGLPVWSRHVGDPILKSDITRRVDFALFMVAALENDELIHEAPAIVGCQTPSALAARPALL
;
A
#
# COMPACT_ATOMS: atom_id res chain seq x y z
N MET A 1 11.86 -36.54 -7.01
CA MET A 1 11.58 -35.85 -5.75
C MET A 1 11.56 -34.37 -6.04
N THR A 2 10.38 -33.79 -6.19
CA THR A 2 10.19 -32.35 -6.40
C THR A 2 10.39 -31.69 -5.04
N THR A 3 11.40 -30.83 -4.91
CA THR A 3 11.54 -29.95 -3.74
C THR A 3 10.22 -29.20 -3.56
N PRO A 4 9.58 -29.22 -2.38
CA PRO A 4 8.37 -28.44 -2.18
C PRO A 4 8.65 -26.98 -2.53
N ALA A 5 7.75 -26.35 -3.28
CA ALA A 5 7.86 -24.94 -3.61
C ALA A 5 7.99 -24.15 -2.31
N ARG A 6 9.04 -23.34 -2.20
CA ARG A 6 9.26 -22.48 -1.02
C ARG A 6 8.08 -21.52 -0.89
N ALA A 7 7.57 -21.35 0.33
CA ALA A 7 6.55 -20.36 0.63
C ALA A 7 7.06 -18.94 0.30
N MET A 8 6.22 -18.11 -0.30
CA MET A 8 6.57 -16.72 -0.64
C MET A 8 6.95 -15.96 0.64
N LYS A 9 8.07 -15.24 0.61
CA LYS A 9 8.52 -14.39 1.71
C LYS A 9 8.24 -12.92 1.41
N VAL A 10 7.50 -12.25 2.29
CA VAL A 10 7.07 -10.87 2.09
C VAL A 10 7.54 -9.96 3.22
N CYS A 11 8.02 -8.77 2.86
CA CYS A 11 8.31 -7.71 3.81
C CYS A 11 7.13 -6.72 3.87
N ILE A 12 6.67 -6.37 5.08
CA ILE A 12 5.61 -5.39 5.31
C ILE A 12 6.17 -4.21 6.08
N ILE A 13 6.37 -3.09 5.37
CA ILE A 13 6.88 -1.85 5.96
C ILE A 13 5.69 -1.03 6.49
N GLY A 14 5.70 -0.75 7.79
CA GLY A 14 4.56 -0.15 8.49
C GLY A 14 3.60 -1.18 9.08
N ALA A 15 4.07 -2.39 9.37
CA ALA A 15 3.27 -3.53 9.83
C ALA A 15 2.41 -3.23 11.07
N SER A 16 2.87 -2.38 11.98
CA SER A 16 2.16 -2.08 13.23
C SER A 16 0.94 -1.16 13.07
N GLY A 17 0.76 -0.51 11.91
CA GLY A 17 -0.41 0.32 11.62
C GLY A 17 -1.65 -0.54 11.35
N LYS A 18 -2.86 0.03 11.45
CA LYS A 18 -4.12 -0.71 11.23
C LYS A 18 -4.13 -1.47 9.89
N LEU A 19 -3.79 -0.79 8.81
CA LEU A 19 -3.69 -1.40 7.47
C LEU A 19 -2.59 -2.48 7.44
N GLY A 20 -1.44 -2.21 8.05
CA GLY A 20 -0.32 -3.14 8.14
C GLY A 20 -0.68 -4.45 8.86
N GLN A 21 -1.44 -4.37 9.95
CA GLN A 21 -1.89 -5.55 10.71
C GLN A 21 -2.84 -6.41 9.88
N TYR A 22 -3.78 -5.80 9.14
CA TYR A 22 -4.61 -6.56 8.21
C TYR A 22 -3.78 -7.22 7.10
N MET A 23 -2.76 -6.55 6.56
CA MET A 23 -1.88 -7.17 5.57
C MET A 23 -1.06 -8.33 6.14
N VAL A 24 -0.59 -8.21 7.39
CA VAL A 24 0.09 -9.32 8.09
C VAL A 24 -0.86 -10.52 8.17
N GLN A 25 -2.11 -10.30 8.60
CA GLN A 25 -3.11 -11.38 8.69
C GLN A 25 -3.37 -12.01 7.31
N HIS A 26 -3.69 -11.20 6.29
CA HIS A 26 -3.93 -11.70 4.92
C HIS A 26 -2.73 -12.44 4.32
N ALA A 27 -1.49 -12.01 4.61
CA ALA A 27 -0.29 -12.69 4.15
C ALA A 27 -0.11 -14.04 4.85
N LEU A 28 -0.33 -14.10 6.17
CA LEU A 28 -0.27 -15.35 6.93
C LEU A 28 -1.35 -16.34 6.48
N ASP A 29 -2.56 -15.86 6.18
CA ASP A 29 -3.67 -16.71 5.69
C ASP A 29 -3.37 -17.32 4.30
N ARG A 30 -2.48 -16.70 3.52
CA ARG A 30 -1.94 -17.27 2.26
C ARG A 30 -0.73 -18.18 2.46
N GLY A 31 -0.30 -18.39 3.70
CA GLY A 31 0.88 -19.21 4.03
C GLY A 31 2.21 -18.53 3.73
N TYR A 32 2.26 -17.20 3.62
CA TYR A 32 3.50 -16.47 3.38
C TYR A 32 4.36 -16.39 4.63
N GLU A 33 5.68 -16.37 4.43
CA GLU A 33 6.62 -15.97 5.46
C GLU A 33 6.63 -14.44 5.57
N VAL A 34 6.35 -13.88 6.76
CA VAL A 34 6.19 -12.43 6.93
C VAL A 34 7.35 -11.82 7.73
N VAL A 35 7.95 -10.77 7.18
CA VAL A 35 8.89 -9.87 7.87
C VAL A 35 8.21 -8.50 8.05
N GLY A 36 7.89 -8.13 9.30
CA GLY A 36 7.29 -6.84 9.61
C GLY A 36 8.31 -5.79 10.04
N VAL A 37 8.24 -4.58 9.49
CA VAL A 37 9.02 -3.42 9.95
C VAL A 37 8.09 -2.44 10.65
N CYS A 38 8.44 -2.06 11.88
CA CYS A 38 7.75 -1.03 12.64
C CYS A 38 8.70 -0.30 13.58
N ARG A 39 8.28 0.86 14.09
CA ARG A 39 9.04 1.59 15.11
C ARG A 39 9.15 0.75 16.38
N GLU A 40 10.25 0.87 17.11
CA GLU A 40 10.51 0.12 18.36
C GLU A 40 9.34 0.20 19.35
N GLN A 41 8.84 1.40 19.62
CA GLN A 41 7.71 1.63 20.52
C GLN A 41 6.38 1.06 20.02
N SER A 42 6.32 0.57 18.78
CA SER A 42 5.13 -0.02 18.18
C SER A 42 5.17 -1.55 18.09
N VAL A 43 6.26 -2.19 18.54
CA VAL A 43 6.40 -3.66 18.47
C VAL A 43 5.27 -4.39 19.19
N GLY A 44 4.86 -3.93 20.38
CA GLY A 44 3.75 -4.55 21.13
C GLY A 44 2.40 -4.54 20.41
N LYS A 45 2.22 -3.69 19.39
CA LYS A 45 1.00 -3.72 18.55
C LYS A 45 0.90 -4.96 17.67
N LEU A 46 2.00 -5.73 17.56
CA LEU A 46 2.08 -6.95 16.76
C LEU A 46 2.06 -8.23 17.63
N ASP A 47 1.76 -8.12 18.92
CA ASP A 47 1.79 -9.26 19.86
C ASP A 47 0.88 -10.42 19.41
N ALA A 48 -0.25 -10.13 18.75
CA ALA A 48 -1.15 -11.14 18.18
C ALA A 48 -0.47 -12.04 17.12
N PHE A 49 0.64 -11.59 16.53
CA PHE A 49 1.40 -12.31 15.49
C PHE A 49 2.72 -12.90 16.00
N LYS A 50 3.01 -12.76 17.30
CA LYS A 50 4.25 -13.23 17.91
C LYS A 50 4.47 -14.72 17.62
N GLY A 51 5.69 -15.08 17.21
CA GLY A 51 6.06 -16.44 16.83
C GLY A 51 5.62 -16.87 15.43
N ARG A 52 4.80 -16.09 14.74
CA ARG A 52 4.37 -16.34 13.35
C ARG A 52 5.05 -15.44 12.33
N ILE A 53 5.60 -14.30 12.78
CA ILE A 53 6.29 -13.33 11.92
C ILE A 53 7.66 -12.97 12.49
N THR A 54 8.56 -12.54 11.62
CA THR A 54 9.81 -11.88 12.04
C THR A 54 9.56 -10.38 12.16
N ILE A 55 9.91 -9.76 13.29
CA ILE A 55 9.78 -8.32 13.49
C ILE A 55 11.16 -7.67 13.46
N ILE A 56 11.33 -6.66 12.61
CA ILE A 56 12.51 -5.82 12.58
C ILE A 56 12.12 -4.44 13.11
N PRO A 57 12.46 -4.14 14.38
CA PRO A 57 12.22 -2.82 14.93
C PRO A 57 13.17 -1.79 14.31
N GLY A 58 12.63 -0.63 13.95
CA GLY A 58 13.41 0.46 13.39
C GLY A 58 12.56 1.53 12.70
N ARG A 59 13.19 2.64 12.32
CA ARG A 59 12.51 3.66 11.50
C ARG A 59 12.39 3.15 10.07
N THR A 60 11.25 3.37 9.42
CA THR A 60 11.04 2.87 8.05
C THR A 60 11.90 3.59 7.01
N ASN A 61 12.37 4.80 7.33
CA ASN A 61 13.29 5.56 6.49
C ASN A 61 14.78 5.33 6.84
N ASP A 62 15.08 4.38 7.73
CA ASP A 62 16.45 3.93 7.98
C ASP A 62 16.85 2.87 6.94
N ARG A 63 17.87 3.20 6.14
CA ARG A 63 18.37 2.35 5.06
C ARG A 63 18.88 1.00 5.55
N ALA A 64 19.55 0.94 6.70
CA ALA A 64 20.08 -0.31 7.23
C ALA A 64 18.95 -1.24 7.69
N VAL A 65 17.90 -0.67 8.29
CA VAL A 65 16.68 -1.39 8.67
C VAL A 65 16.00 -1.97 7.42
N ILE A 66 15.79 -1.15 6.38
CA ILE A 66 15.17 -1.61 5.13
C ILE A 66 16.01 -2.67 4.45
N LYS A 67 17.33 -2.45 4.31
CA LYS A 67 18.25 -3.44 3.72
C LYS A 67 18.14 -4.80 4.40
N LYS A 68 18.11 -4.83 5.73
CA LYS A 68 17.93 -6.08 6.49
C LYS A 68 16.56 -6.70 6.26
N ALA A 69 15.51 -5.88 6.19
CA ALA A 69 14.14 -6.35 6.12
C ALA A 69 13.73 -6.92 4.77
N VAL A 70 14.21 -6.34 3.67
CA VAL A 70 13.84 -6.77 2.32
C VAL A 70 14.70 -7.93 1.81
N ALA A 71 15.78 -8.29 2.51
CA ALA A 71 16.72 -9.31 2.07
C ALA A 71 16.05 -10.70 1.88
N GLY A 72 16.14 -11.22 0.65
CA GLY A 72 15.61 -12.53 0.27
C GLY A 72 14.08 -12.60 0.28
N CYS A 73 13.39 -11.45 0.25
CA CYS A 73 11.94 -11.37 0.13
C CYS A 73 11.53 -11.34 -1.35
N ASP A 74 10.52 -12.12 -1.68
CA ASP A 74 9.92 -12.18 -3.01
C ASP A 74 8.95 -11.00 -3.25
N GLY A 75 8.50 -10.35 -2.18
CA GLY A 75 7.63 -9.18 -2.25
C GLY A 75 7.82 -8.18 -1.12
N VAL A 76 7.54 -6.91 -1.39
CA VAL A 76 7.58 -5.82 -0.40
C VAL A 76 6.28 -5.01 -0.47
N LEU A 77 5.53 -4.99 0.62
CA LEU A 77 4.33 -4.18 0.83
C LEU A 77 4.70 -2.95 1.67
N THR A 78 4.58 -1.76 1.09
CA THR A 78 4.95 -0.52 1.78
C THR A 78 3.73 0.35 2.04
N VAL A 79 3.42 0.57 3.32
CA VAL A 79 2.39 1.53 3.72
C VAL A 79 3.01 2.90 3.91
N LEU A 80 2.79 3.79 2.95
CA LEU A 80 3.25 5.18 3.01
C LEU A 80 2.20 6.04 3.70
N VAL A 81 2.39 6.29 4.99
CA VAL A 81 1.68 7.38 5.68
C VAL A 81 2.74 8.40 6.12
N PRO A 82 2.77 9.61 5.54
CA PRO A 82 3.86 10.56 5.75
C PRO A 82 3.70 11.30 7.09
N TRP A 83 3.74 10.59 8.22
CA TRP A 83 3.70 11.20 9.56
C TRP A 83 5.03 11.87 9.90
N GLY A 84 5.00 13.20 10.03
CA GLY A 84 6.15 14.01 10.42
C GLY A 84 7.03 14.46 9.24
N VAL A 85 7.80 15.54 9.44
CA VAL A 85 8.62 16.18 8.38
C VAL A 85 10.07 15.67 8.43
N HIS A 86 10.37 14.51 7.82
CA HIS A 86 11.74 13.99 7.66
C HIS A 86 11.91 12.98 6.48
N GLN A 87 11.62 13.37 5.22
CA GLN A 87 11.79 12.51 4.02
C GLN A 87 11.35 11.05 4.24
N TYR A 88 10.16 10.88 4.82
CA TYR A 88 9.77 9.60 5.40
C TYR A 88 9.39 8.60 4.30
N SER A 89 8.63 9.06 3.31
CA SER A 89 8.14 8.26 2.18
C SER A 89 9.20 8.11 1.11
N SER A 90 9.81 9.21 0.64
CA SER A 90 10.81 9.15 -0.44
C SER A 90 12.08 8.40 -0.02
N GLY A 91 12.52 8.56 1.24
CA GLY A 91 13.64 7.81 1.81
C GLY A 91 13.35 6.32 1.94
N THR A 92 12.16 5.95 2.43
CA THR A 92 11.71 4.54 2.50
C THR A 92 11.67 3.92 1.11
N VAL A 93 11.03 4.59 0.14
CA VAL A 93 10.95 4.12 -1.25
C VAL A 93 12.32 3.94 -1.87
N GLN A 94 13.21 4.92 -1.72
CA GLN A 94 14.57 4.80 -2.27
C GLN A 94 15.30 3.60 -1.66
N ALA A 95 15.21 3.40 -0.35
CA ALA A 95 15.84 2.26 0.30
C ALA A 95 15.28 0.91 -0.20
N VAL A 96 13.96 0.82 -0.43
CA VAL A 96 13.34 -0.38 -1.01
C VAL A 96 13.84 -0.61 -2.44
N LEU A 97 13.84 0.42 -3.28
CA LEU A 97 14.33 0.33 -4.66
C LEU A 97 15.81 -0.05 -4.75
N ASP A 98 16.63 0.40 -3.79
CA ASP A 98 18.07 0.14 -3.78
C ASP A 98 18.43 -1.26 -3.26
N TYR A 99 17.61 -1.85 -2.38
CA TYR A 99 18.00 -3.06 -1.64
C TYR A 99 17.08 -4.27 -1.81
N ALA A 100 15.85 -4.10 -2.31
CA ALA A 100 15.00 -5.25 -2.62
C ALA A 100 15.61 -6.06 -3.76
N ASP A 101 15.37 -7.38 -3.75
CA ASP A 101 15.81 -8.24 -4.84
C ASP A 101 15.22 -7.73 -6.18
N PRO A 102 15.97 -7.69 -7.29
CA PRO A 102 15.48 -7.14 -8.56
C PRO A 102 14.22 -7.83 -9.10
N GLY A 103 14.02 -9.11 -8.75
CA GLY A 103 12.83 -9.89 -9.10
C GLY A 103 11.65 -9.70 -8.15
N ALA A 104 11.84 -9.02 -7.01
CA ALA A 104 10.81 -8.87 -6.00
C ALA A 104 9.65 -7.99 -6.48
N ARG A 105 8.45 -8.36 -6.06
CA ARG A 105 7.22 -7.62 -6.34
C ARG A 105 7.05 -6.47 -5.34
N LEU A 106 7.05 -5.22 -5.83
CA LEU A 106 6.98 -4.05 -4.96
C LEU A 106 5.58 -3.41 -5.01
N VAL A 107 4.87 -3.36 -3.89
CA VAL A 107 3.52 -2.77 -3.83
C VAL A 107 3.51 -1.63 -2.82
N PHE A 108 3.13 -0.44 -3.27
CA PHE A 108 3.11 0.78 -2.46
C PHE A 108 1.67 1.30 -2.32
N SER A 109 1.30 1.74 -1.13
CA SER A 109 0.02 2.43 -0.91
C SER A 109 0.16 3.95 -1.08
N CYS A 110 -0.82 4.61 -1.66
CA CYS A 110 -1.02 6.05 -1.52
C CYS A 110 -2.52 6.39 -1.60
N GLY A 111 -2.88 7.67 -1.51
CA GLY A 111 -4.25 8.12 -1.72
C GLY A 111 -4.54 8.45 -3.18
N TRP A 112 -5.82 8.64 -3.52
CA TRP A 112 -6.26 9.05 -4.86
C TRP A 112 -5.64 10.33 -5.41
N HIS A 113 -5.08 11.21 -4.56
CA HIS A 113 -4.41 12.44 -5.00
C HIS A 113 -3.14 12.20 -5.84
N ILE A 114 -2.60 10.98 -5.86
CA ILE A 114 -1.48 10.62 -6.73
C ILE A 114 -2.01 10.27 -8.12
N THR A 115 -1.50 10.97 -9.13
CA THR A 115 -1.77 10.68 -10.55
C THR A 115 -0.57 10.04 -11.22
N ARG A 116 -0.81 9.05 -12.09
CA ARG A 116 0.23 8.41 -12.90
C ARG A 116 0.51 9.18 -14.19
N ASP A 117 -0.55 9.58 -14.89
CA ASP A 117 -0.48 10.11 -16.26
C ASP A 117 -1.22 11.46 -16.43
N GLY A 118 -1.72 12.05 -15.33
CA GLY A 118 -2.41 13.34 -15.34
C GLY A 118 -3.86 13.29 -15.85
N LYS A 119 -4.42 12.09 -16.10
CA LYS A 119 -5.77 11.94 -16.65
C LYS A 119 -6.87 11.76 -15.60
N ASP A 120 -6.49 11.73 -14.31
CA ASP A 120 -7.46 11.66 -13.21
C ASP A 120 -8.32 12.93 -13.15
N VAL A 121 -9.63 12.75 -12.93
CA VAL A 121 -10.61 13.82 -12.77
C VAL A 121 -11.14 13.82 -11.35
N TYR A 122 -10.88 14.92 -10.63
CA TYR A 122 -11.28 15.09 -9.26
C TYR A 122 -12.48 16.04 -9.12
N SER A 123 -13.38 15.74 -8.19
CA SER A 123 -14.43 16.69 -7.82
C SER A 123 -13.81 17.94 -7.18
N ARG A 124 -14.50 19.08 -7.31
CA ARG A 124 -14.06 20.33 -6.67
C ARG A 124 -13.96 20.17 -5.16
N THR A 125 -14.91 19.45 -4.55
CA THR A 125 -14.92 19.16 -3.11
C THR A 125 -13.73 18.32 -2.67
N PHE A 126 -13.37 17.28 -3.43
CA PHE A 126 -12.17 16.47 -3.17
C PHE A 126 -10.90 17.32 -3.26
N THR A 127 -10.78 18.12 -4.32
CA THR A 127 -9.60 18.99 -4.53
C THR A 127 -9.44 19.99 -3.39
N TRP A 128 -10.55 20.59 -2.94
CA TRP A 128 -10.57 21.48 -1.77
C TRP A 128 -10.18 20.76 -0.48
N PHE A 129 -10.74 19.57 -0.23
CA PHE A 129 -10.44 18.79 0.97
C PHE A 129 -8.96 18.39 1.04
N VAL A 130 -8.41 17.85 -0.05
CA VAL A 130 -6.99 17.49 -0.13
C VAL A 130 -6.12 18.72 0.07
N SER A 131 -6.46 19.85 -0.56
CA SER A 131 -5.71 21.11 -0.40
C SER A 131 -5.75 21.62 1.04
N ALA A 132 -6.91 21.57 1.70
CA ALA A 132 -7.07 21.98 3.09
C ALA A 132 -6.32 21.04 4.04
N PHE A 133 -6.41 19.72 3.84
CA PHE A 133 -5.70 18.72 4.63
C PHE A 133 -4.18 18.80 4.42
N ALA A 134 -3.71 19.04 3.19
CA ALA A 134 -2.31 19.28 2.86
C ALA A 134 -1.77 20.51 3.59
N TRP A 135 -2.52 21.60 3.52
CA TRP A 135 -2.16 22.86 4.16
C TRP A 135 -2.12 22.73 5.69
N LEU A 136 -3.16 22.14 6.29
CA LEU A 136 -3.23 21.92 7.74
C LEU A 136 -2.17 20.93 8.23
N GLY A 137 -1.95 19.84 7.49
CA GLY A 137 -0.94 18.84 7.80
C GLY A 137 0.48 19.39 7.71
N ARG A 138 0.76 20.27 6.73
CA ARG A 138 2.04 20.98 6.62
C ARG A 138 2.23 21.99 7.75
N LEU A 139 1.20 22.77 8.07
CA LEU A 139 1.24 23.76 9.16
C LEU A 139 1.55 23.10 10.50
N LEU A 140 0.95 21.93 10.76
CA LEU A 140 1.19 21.14 11.98
C LEU A 140 2.46 20.28 11.91
N ARG A 141 3.24 20.34 10.82
CA ARG A 141 4.39 19.45 10.53
C ARG A 141 4.03 17.96 10.69
N ALA A 142 2.77 17.62 10.47
CA ALA A 142 2.20 16.30 10.71
C ALA A 142 2.18 15.45 9.43
N VAL A 143 2.04 16.07 8.26
CA VAL A 143 1.90 15.39 6.96
C VAL A 143 2.68 16.12 5.87
N ASP A 144 3.56 15.41 5.14
CA ASP A 144 4.24 15.93 3.95
C ASP A 144 3.78 15.20 2.68
N ILE A 145 2.81 15.80 1.99
CA ILE A 145 2.28 15.26 0.72
C ILE A 145 3.29 15.40 -0.42
N ASN A 146 4.17 16.41 -0.40
CA ASN A 146 5.18 16.56 -1.45
C ASN A 146 6.17 15.40 -1.43
N ASP A 147 6.50 14.91 -0.23
CA ASP A 147 7.35 13.73 -0.05
C ASP A 147 6.70 12.44 -0.59
N GLN A 148 5.38 12.27 -0.45
CA GLN A 148 4.67 11.14 -1.07
C GLN A 148 4.62 11.24 -2.59
N VAL A 149 4.43 12.46 -3.15
CA VAL A 149 4.50 12.69 -4.60
C VAL A 149 5.89 12.37 -5.15
N GLU A 150 6.94 12.81 -4.47
CA GLU A 150 8.32 12.50 -4.86
C GLU A 150 8.64 11.01 -4.76
N ALA A 151 8.14 10.33 -3.71
CA ALA A 151 8.24 8.88 -3.59
C ALA A 151 7.58 8.16 -4.79
N CYS A 152 6.37 8.56 -5.18
CA CYS A 152 5.68 8.01 -6.34
C CYS A 152 6.39 8.30 -7.66
N ARG A 153 6.97 9.50 -7.85
CA ARG A 153 7.79 9.80 -9.02
C ARG A 153 8.94 8.81 -9.17
N ARG A 154 9.67 8.51 -8.08
CA ARG A 154 10.79 7.55 -8.09
C ARG A 154 10.33 6.14 -8.43
N ILE A 155 9.17 5.71 -7.90
CA ILE A 155 8.58 4.42 -8.24
C ILE A 155 8.28 4.36 -9.74
N PHE A 156 7.55 5.34 -10.27
CA PHE A 156 7.14 5.37 -11.68
C PHE A 156 8.32 5.42 -12.66
N ALA A 157 9.43 6.05 -12.27
CA ALA A 157 10.64 6.11 -13.07
C ALA A 157 11.52 4.84 -12.97
N SER A 158 11.22 3.92 -12.05
CA SER A 158 12.03 2.71 -11.82
C SER A 158 11.64 1.56 -12.74
N ASN A 159 12.61 0.68 -13.02
CA ASN A 159 12.39 -0.57 -13.76
C ASN A 159 11.90 -1.73 -12.87
N ALA A 160 11.69 -1.50 -11.56
CA ALA A 160 11.24 -2.54 -10.63
C ALA A 160 9.83 -3.04 -11.00
N ARG A 161 9.44 -4.24 -10.55
CA ARG A 161 8.08 -4.78 -10.74
C ARG A 161 7.09 -4.12 -9.79
N TRP A 162 6.82 -2.83 -9.95
CA TRP A 162 6.03 -2.06 -9.00
C TRP A 162 4.51 -2.07 -9.27
N THR A 163 3.73 -1.82 -8.23
CA THR A 163 2.30 -1.43 -8.27
C THR A 163 2.06 -0.34 -7.24
N VAL A 164 1.36 0.72 -7.63
CA VAL A 164 0.98 1.81 -6.71
C VAL A 164 -0.52 1.79 -6.49
N VAL A 165 -0.96 1.20 -5.38
CA VAL A 165 -2.38 1.07 -5.01
C VAL A 165 -2.87 2.39 -4.42
N ARG A 166 -3.84 3.01 -5.08
CA ARG A 166 -4.40 4.31 -4.71
C ARG A 166 -5.76 4.13 -4.01
N GLY A 167 -5.81 4.49 -2.74
CA GLY A 167 -6.99 4.35 -1.90
C GLY A 167 -8.01 5.46 -2.01
N SER A 168 -9.28 5.05 -2.01
CA SER A 168 -10.43 5.89 -1.67
C SER A 168 -10.43 6.28 -0.19
N SER A 169 -11.49 6.98 0.25
CA SER A 169 -11.78 7.10 1.68
C SER A 169 -11.90 5.72 2.34
N LEU A 170 -11.43 5.61 3.58
CA LEU A 170 -11.33 4.33 4.29
C LEU A 170 -12.23 4.30 5.52
N GLU A 171 -12.98 3.21 5.65
CA GLU A 171 -13.78 2.89 6.83
C GLU A 171 -13.35 1.56 7.46
N GLU A 172 -13.61 1.40 8.75
CA GLU A 172 -13.48 0.08 9.41
C GLU A 172 -14.74 -0.75 9.16
N GLY A 173 -14.67 -2.05 9.40
CA GLY A 173 -15.79 -2.98 9.24
C GLY A 173 -15.32 -4.35 8.78
N GLU A 174 -16.25 -5.29 8.67
CA GLU A 174 -15.98 -6.60 8.10
C GLU A 174 -15.58 -6.50 6.63
N SER A 175 -14.82 -7.48 6.16
CA SER A 175 -14.41 -7.59 4.76
C SER A 175 -15.63 -7.75 3.86
N GLN A 176 -15.69 -6.96 2.79
CA GLN A 176 -16.67 -7.07 1.72
C GLN A 176 -16.13 -7.86 0.52
N GLY A 177 -14.85 -8.21 0.55
CA GLY A 177 -14.13 -8.94 -0.48
C GLY A 177 -13.12 -8.07 -1.24
N LEU A 178 -12.49 -8.65 -2.27
CA LEU A 178 -11.45 -7.98 -3.05
C LEU A 178 -12.02 -6.71 -3.73
N PRO A 179 -11.44 -5.51 -3.49
CA PRO A 179 -11.84 -4.27 -4.15
C PRO A 179 -11.76 -4.36 -5.68
N VAL A 180 -12.61 -3.60 -6.35
CA VAL A 180 -12.48 -3.35 -7.80
C VAL A 180 -11.65 -2.10 -8.03
N TRP A 181 -11.12 -1.94 -9.24
CA TRP A 181 -10.23 -0.81 -9.55
C TRP A 181 -10.46 -0.26 -10.96
N SER A 182 -10.04 0.99 -11.15
CA SER A 182 -9.83 1.56 -12.48
C SER A 182 -8.53 2.34 -12.54
N ARG A 183 -8.06 2.64 -13.76
CA ARG A 183 -6.81 3.37 -13.98
C ARG A 183 -6.96 4.86 -13.67
N HIS A 184 -8.15 5.44 -13.76
CA HIS A 184 -8.33 6.89 -13.60
C HIS A 184 -9.38 7.18 -12.53
N VAL A 185 -8.98 7.93 -11.50
CA VAL A 185 -9.93 8.56 -10.58
C VAL A 185 -10.84 9.45 -11.40
N GLY A 186 -12.16 9.39 -11.14
CA GLY A 186 -13.18 10.02 -11.95
C GLY A 186 -13.99 9.04 -12.81
N ASP A 187 -13.48 7.82 -13.03
CA ASP A 187 -14.24 6.78 -13.70
C ASP A 187 -15.51 6.42 -12.91
N PRO A 188 -16.66 6.17 -13.57
CA PRO A 188 -17.94 5.94 -12.90
C PRO A 188 -17.92 4.82 -11.85
N ILE A 189 -17.13 3.77 -12.09
CA ILE A 189 -16.97 2.64 -11.16
C ILE A 189 -16.40 3.06 -9.80
N LEU A 190 -15.64 4.16 -9.74
CA LEU A 190 -15.01 4.68 -8.52
C LEU A 190 -15.88 5.69 -7.78
N LYS A 191 -17.06 6.06 -8.29
CA LYS A 191 -17.87 7.19 -7.80
C LYS A 191 -18.21 7.11 -6.29
N SER A 192 -18.27 5.92 -5.70
CA SER A 192 -18.62 5.76 -4.29
C SER A 192 -17.53 6.19 -3.30
N ASP A 193 -16.26 6.28 -3.71
CA ASP A 193 -15.13 6.75 -2.87
C ASP A 193 -15.10 6.17 -1.45
N ILE A 194 -15.29 4.86 -1.32
CA ILE A 194 -15.21 4.19 -0.03
C ILE A 194 -14.72 2.75 -0.16
N THR A 195 -13.84 2.35 0.75
CA THR A 195 -13.27 0.99 0.83
C THR A 195 -13.09 0.59 2.28
N ARG A 196 -13.39 -0.66 2.64
CA ARG A 196 -13.05 -1.22 3.95
C ARG A 196 -11.53 -1.29 4.09
N ARG A 197 -10.98 -0.86 5.22
CA ARG A 197 -9.53 -0.89 5.45
C ARG A 197 -8.95 -2.31 5.34
N VAL A 198 -9.70 -3.32 5.79
CA VAL A 198 -9.32 -4.74 5.66
C VAL A 198 -9.25 -5.17 4.19
N ASP A 199 -10.10 -4.62 3.32
CA ASP A 199 -10.14 -4.96 1.89
C ASP A 199 -9.07 -4.20 1.09
N PHE A 200 -8.69 -3.00 1.52
CA PHE A 200 -7.48 -2.35 0.99
C PHE A 200 -6.27 -3.26 1.22
N ALA A 201 -6.09 -3.74 2.46
CA ALA A 201 -4.99 -4.64 2.79
C ALA A 201 -5.06 -5.93 1.95
N LEU A 202 -6.25 -6.49 1.76
CA LEU A 202 -6.49 -7.64 0.90
C LEU A 202 -6.02 -7.36 -0.55
N PHE A 203 -6.36 -6.20 -1.10
CA PHE A 203 -5.93 -5.82 -2.45
C PHE A 203 -4.41 -5.69 -2.57
N MET A 204 -3.75 -5.07 -1.58
CA MET A 204 -2.29 -4.95 -1.57
C MET A 204 -1.59 -6.31 -1.55
N VAL A 205 -2.07 -7.25 -0.73
CA VAL A 205 -1.53 -8.61 -0.68
C VAL A 205 -1.84 -9.36 -1.97
N ALA A 206 -3.04 -9.21 -2.54
CA ALA A 206 -3.41 -9.83 -3.82
C ALA A 206 -2.57 -9.32 -5.00
N ALA A 207 -2.16 -8.05 -4.99
CA ALA A 207 -1.32 -7.46 -6.03
C ALA A 207 0.08 -8.09 -6.13
N LEU A 208 0.52 -8.84 -5.10
CA LEU A 208 1.78 -9.58 -5.15
C LEU A 208 1.78 -10.69 -6.21
N GLU A 209 0.62 -11.26 -6.51
CA GLU A 209 0.48 -12.40 -7.43
C GLU A 209 -0.19 -12.01 -8.76
N ASN A 210 -0.68 -10.77 -8.88
CA ASN A 210 -1.32 -10.29 -10.09
C ASN A 210 -0.33 -9.51 -10.98
N ASP A 211 0.14 -10.16 -12.03
CA ASP A 211 1.08 -9.60 -13.01
C ASP A 211 0.43 -8.52 -13.91
N GLU A 212 -0.90 -8.49 -14.05
CA GLU A 212 -1.61 -7.42 -14.77
C GLU A 212 -1.45 -6.05 -14.09
N LEU A 213 -1.11 -6.04 -12.80
CA LEU A 213 -0.88 -4.82 -12.03
C LEU A 213 0.58 -4.33 -12.12
N ILE A 214 1.48 -5.03 -12.82
CA ILE A 214 2.87 -4.58 -12.97
C ILE A 214 2.89 -3.26 -13.73
N HIS A 215 3.60 -2.29 -13.17
CA HIS A 215 3.67 -0.90 -13.66
C HIS A 215 2.30 -0.23 -13.75
N GLU A 216 1.33 -0.66 -12.94
CA GLU A 216 0.03 -0.01 -12.83
C GLU A 216 -0.15 0.74 -11.52
N ALA A 217 -1.00 1.76 -11.57
CA ALA A 217 -1.39 2.58 -10.43
C ALA A 217 -2.91 2.48 -10.19
N PRO A 218 -3.45 1.31 -9.79
CA PRO A 218 -4.89 1.12 -9.67
C PRO A 218 -5.49 2.05 -8.61
N ALA A 219 -6.54 2.79 -8.97
CA ALA A 219 -7.42 3.46 -8.01
C ALA A 219 -8.52 2.48 -7.61
N ILE A 220 -8.62 2.17 -6.33
CA ILE A 220 -9.50 1.11 -5.82
C ILE A 220 -10.76 1.68 -5.15
N VAL A 221 -11.84 0.90 -5.17
CA VAL A 221 -13.09 1.14 -4.45
C VAL A 221 -13.68 -0.19 -3.96
N GLY A 222 -14.42 -0.18 -2.85
CA GLY A 222 -15.08 -1.38 -2.33
C GLY A 222 -15.98 -2.06 -3.38
N CYS A 223 -15.87 -3.38 -3.50
CA CYS A 223 -16.55 -4.16 -4.54
C CYS A 223 -18.07 -4.32 -4.33
N GLN A 224 -18.55 -3.99 -3.13
CA GLN A 224 -19.98 -3.94 -2.78
C GLN A 224 -20.55 -2.51 -2.77
N THR A 225 -19.77 -1.51 -3.18
CA THR A 225 -20.28 -0.13 -3.25
C THR A 225 -21.29 0.02 -4.38
N PRO A 226 -22.25 0.97 -4.27
CA PRO A 226 -23.26 1.17 -5.33
C PRO A 226 -22.66 1.39 -6.73
N SER A 227 -21.55 2.13 -6.83
CA SER A 227 -20.87 2.35 -8.12
C SER A 227 -20.22 1.10 -8.69
N ALA A 228 -19.56 0.30 -7.84
CA ALA A 228 -19.00 -0.99 -8.24
C ALA A 228 -20.08 -1.98 -8.69
N LEU A 229 -21.20 -2.04 -7.97
CA LEU A 229 -22.33 -2.92 -8.33
C LEU A 229 -22.99 -2.50 -9.64
N ALA A 230 -23.19 -1.20 -9.86
CA ALA A 230 -23.76 -0.68 -11.10
C ALA A 230 -22.87 -0.89 -12.34
N ALA A 231 -21.56 -1.01 -12.15
CA ALA A 231 -20.60 -1.27 -13.22
C ALA A 231 -20.47 -2.77 -13.56
N ARG A 232 -21.08 -3.67 -12.78
CA ARG A 232 -21.06 -5.11 -13.11
C ARG A 232 -21.85 -5.34 -14.39
N PRO A 233 -21.30 -6.09 -15.36
CA PRO A 233 -22.10 -6.53 -16.50
C PRO A 233 -23.30 -7.32 -15.99
N ALA A 234 -24.49 -7.05 -16.54
CA ALA A 234 -25.66 -7.86 -16.25
C ALA A 234 -25.32 -9.32 -16.58
N LEU A 235 -25.54 -10.22 -15.62
CA LEU A 235 -25.46 -11.66 -15.88
C LEU A 235 -26.50 -11.99 -16.95
N LEU A 236 -26.04 -12.32 -18.15
CA LEU A 236 -26.85 -12.87 -19.24
C LEU A 236 -27.08 -14.36 -19.00
#